data_AF-A0AA38J4B2-F1
#
_entry.id   AF-A0AA38J4B2-F1
#
_cell.length_a   1.000
_cell.length_b   1.000
_cell.length_c   1.000
_cell.angle_alpha   90.00
_cell.angle_beta   90.00
_cell.angle_gamma   90.00
#
_symmetry.space_group_name_H-M   'P 1'
#
loop_
_entity.id
_entity.type
_entity.pdbx_description
1 polymer ?
#
loop_
_entity_poly.entity_id
_entity_poly.type
_entity_poly.pdbx_seq_one_letter_code
_entity_poly.pdbx_strand_id
1 'polypeptide(L)'
;MLRPLNSLLRRWHRMLGLQRQSPPSWYKDRLREELRERRSAKTSLHKLSETSDVFFAIIRANYDGFIVRKIPPFVASRHSLVYAYMLGKYTLRWGFYRTAAILCKAPRCDSVREVVNPGKDSKLHEVALRHQIDPEKFKRVGRKLRRVWPLLP
;
A
#
# COMPACT_ATOMS: atom_id res chain seq x y z
N MET A 1 0.49 14.28 -17.35
CA MET A 1 -0.46 13.59 -16.46
C MET A 1 -1.69 14.48 -16.33
N LEU A 2 -2.91 13.95 -16.50
CA LEU A 2 -4.14 14.76 -16.45
C LEU A 2 -4.23 15.48 -15.10
N ARG A 3 -4.38 16.82 -15.10
CA ARG A 3 -4.48 17.66 -13.89
C ARG A 3 -5.45 17.11 -12.81
N PRO A 4 -6.66 16.59 -13.13
CA PRO A 4 -7.56 16.06 -12.11
C PRO A 4 -7.03 14.79 -11.42
N LEU A 5 -6.40 13.88 -12.16
CA LEU A 5 -5.81 12.67 -11.59
C LEU A 5 -4.71 13.01 -10.57
N ASN A 6 -3.89 14.02 -10.87
CA ASN A 6 -2.85 14.49 -9.94
C ASN A 6 -3.43 15.01 -8.62
N SER A 7 -4.51 15.80 -8.69
CA SER A 7 -5.16 16.33 -7.49
C SER A 7 -5.75 15.21 -6.63
N LEU A 8 -6.43 14.25 -7.27
CA LEU A 8 -6.97 13.06 -6.61
C LEU A 8 -5.87 12.27 -5.91
N LEU A 9 -4.77 11.94 -6.61
CA LEU A 9 -3.66 11.17 -6.05
C LEU A 9 -2.99 11.88 -4.88
N ARG A 10 -2.82 13.21 -4.94
CA ARG A 10 -2.28 13.98 -3.81
C ARG A 10 -3.22 13.95 -2.61
N ARG A 11 -4.53 14.08 -2.81
CA ARG A 11 -5.51 13.97 -1.71
C ARG A 11 -5.51 12.58 -1.11
N TRP A 12 -5.45 11.55 -1.95
CA TRP A 12 -5.37 10.15 -1.53
C TRP A 12 -4.10 9.84 -0.73
N HIS A 13 -2.93 10.28 -1.17
CA HIS A 13 -1.70 10.10 -0.41
C HIS A 13 -1.70 10.86 0.92
N ARG A 14 -2.31 12.06 0.97
CA ARG A 14 -2.53 12.77 2.24
C ARG A 14 -3.42 11.99 3.20
N MET A 15 -4.50 11.38 2.69
CA MET A 15 -5.38 10.51 3.47
C MET A 15 -4.64 9.28 4.01
N LEU A 16 -3.85 8.60 3.17
CA LEU A 16 -3.03 7.47 3.62
C LEU A 16 -2.04 7.91 4.71
N GLY A 17 -1.46 9.11 4.57
CA GLY A 17 -0.62 9.73 5.59
C GLY A 17 0.66 8.96 5.89
N LEU A 18 1.15 8.18 4.92
CA LEU A 18 2.32 7.31 5.07
C LEU A 18 3.56 8.14 5.41
N GLN A 19 4.43 7.58 6.26
CA GLN A 19 5.71 8.20 6.57
C GLN A 19 6.64 8.23 5.35
N ARG A 20 7.35 9.33 5.18
CA ARG A 20 8.42 9.46 4.18
C ARG A 20 9.54 8.49 4.54
N GLN A 21 10.07 7.79 3.55
CA GLN A 21 11.11 6.78 3.75
C GLN A 21 12.50 7.42 3.63
N SER A 22 13.43 6.93 4.43
CA SER A 22 14.83 7.33 4.45
C SER A 22 15.70 6.08 4.62
N PRO A 23 16.85 5.96 3.92
CA PRO A 23 17.42 6.90 2.95
C PRO A 23 16.67 6.94 1.60
N PRO A 24 16.92 7.94 0.72
CA PRO A 24 16.29 8.03 -0.60
C PRO A 24 16.49 6.81 -1.51
N SER A 25 17.55 6.01 -1.28
CA SER A 25 17.77 4.74 -1.98
C SER A 25 16.63 3.73 -1.76
N TRP A 26 15.92 3.82 -0.63
CA TRP A 26 14.78 2.96 -0.32
C TRP A 26 13.75 2.92 -1.45
N TYR A 27 13.44 4.08 -2.06
CA TYR A 27 12.45 4.13 -3.16
C TYR A 27 12.96 3.45 -4.43
N LYS A 28 14.26 3.52 -4.71
CA LYS A 28 14.88 2.82 -5.84
C LYS A 28 14.86 1.32 -5.61
N ASP A 29 15.19 0.89 -4.40
CA ASP A 29 15.23 -0.53 -4.03
C ASP A 29 13.83 -1.13 -4.01
N ARG A 30 12.85 -0.41 -3.46
CA ARG A 30 11.45 -0.83 -3.50
C ARG A 30 10.98 -0.95 -4.95
N LEU A 31 11.24 0.03 -5.82
CA LEU A 31 10.83 -0.09 -7.23
C LEU A 31 11.50 -1.28 -7.94
N ARG A 32 12.77 -1.59 -7.63
CA ARG A 32 13.47 -2.76 -8.19
C ARG A 32 12.80 -4.07 -7.76
N GLU A 33 12.38 -4.17 -6.50
CA GLU A 33 11.64 -5.31 -5.95
C GLU A 33 10.33 -5.50 -6.70
N GLU A 34 9.48 -4.46 -6.78
CA GLU A 34 8.18 -4.52 -7.47
C GLU A 34 8.31 -4.92 -8.95
N LEU A 35 9.36 -4.43 -9.63
CA LEU A 35 9.64 -4.80 -11.02
C LEU A 35 10.10 -6.27 -11.17
N ARG A 36 10.77 -6.83 -10.17
CA ARG A 36 11.11 -8.26 -10.14
C ARG A 36 9.85 -9.10 -9.93
N GLU A 37 9.02 -8.76 -8.96
CA GLU A 37 7.74 -9.45 -8.69
C GLU A 37 6.83 -9.41 -9.92
N ARG A 38 6.72 -8.24 -10.57
CA ARG A 38 5.97 -8.06 -11.82
C ARG A 38 6.46 -8.94 -12.97
N ARG A 39 7.76 -9.19 -13.09
CA ARG A 39 8.33 -10.08 -14.12
C ARG A 39 8.05 -11.55 -13.83
N SER A 40 7.99 -11.92 -12.55
CA SER A 40 7.67 -13.28 -12.10
C SER A 40 6.16 -13.61 -12.18
N ALA A 41 5.29 -12.60 -12.31
CA ALA A 41 3.84 -12.79 -12.38
C ALA A 41 3.39 -13.52 -13.65
N LYS A 42 2.76 -14.69 -13.47
CA LYS A 42 2.33 -15.56 -14.58
C LYS A 42 0.92 -15.23 -15.09
N THR A 43 -0.04 -15.03 -14.18
CA THR A 43 -1.46 -14.85 -14.53
C THR A 43 -1.82 -13.37 -14.76
N SER A 44 -2.87 -13.10 -15.53
CA SER A 44 -3.30 -11.72 -15.82
C SER A 44 -3.67 -10.93 -14.55
N LEU A 45 -4.37 -11.55 -13.59
CA LEU A 45 -4.72 -10.92 -12.33
C LEU A 45 -3.48 -10.60 -11.49
N HIS A 46 -2.54 -11.54 -11.41
CA HIS A 46 -1.27 -11.32 -10.70
C HIS A 46 -0.47 -10.21 -11.39
N LYS A 47 -0.39 -10.20 -12.72
CA LYS A 47 0.24 -9.10 -13.48
C LYS A 47 -0.43 -7.76 -13.20
N LEU A 48 -1.76 -7.70 -13.07
CA LEU A 48 -2.48 -6.47 -12.71
C LEU A 48 -2.10 -6.00 -11.30
N SER A 49 -2.13 -6.91 -10.32
CA SER A 49 -1.67 -6.66 -8.95
C SER A 49 -0.26 -6.05 -8.93
N GLU A 50 0.72 -6.75 -9.51
CA GLU A 50 2.11 -6.30 -9.48
C GLU A 50 2.31 -5.00 -10.28
N THR A 51 1.54 -4.78 -11.35
CA THR A 51 1.58 -3.50 -12.08
C THR A 51 1.07 -2.36 -11.19
N SER A 52 0.05 -2.61 -10.39
CA SER A 52 -0.50 -1.64 -9.45
C SER A 52 0.51 -1.27 -8.36
N ASP A 53 1.32 -2.23 -7.89
CA ASP A 53 2.35 -1.99 -6.88
C ASP A 53 3.56 -1.23 -7.46
N VAL A 54 3.96 -1.54 -8.70
CA VAL A 54 4.94 -0.73 -9.45
C VAL A 54 4.45 0.72 -9.62
N PHE A 55 3.19 0.92 -9.97
CA PHE A 55 2.61 2.26 -10.13
C PHE A 55 2.59 3.00 -8.79
N PHE A 56 2.18 2.32 -7.72
CA PHE A 56 2.22 2.89 -6.38
C PHE A 56 3.63 3.32 -5.98
N ALA A 57 4.65 2.48 -6.19
CA ALA A 57 6.03 2.81 -5.85
C ALA A 57 6.53 4.07 -6.58
N ILE A 58 6.25 4.20 -7.88
CA ILE A 58 6.62 5.39 -8.67
C ILE A 58 5.88 6.62 -8.17
N ILE A 59 4.56 6.55 -8.01
CA ILE A 59 3.73 7.70 -7.61
C ILE A 59 4.08 8.14 -6.19
N ARG A 60 4.29 7.19 -5.27
CA ARG A 60 4.69 7.46 -3.89
C ARG A 60 6.05 8.16 -3.82
N ALA A 61 7.04 7.68 -4.57
CA ALA A 61 8.35 8.34 -4.65
C ALA A 61 8.22 9.79 -5.12
N ASN A 62 7.44 10.03 -6.18
CA ASN A 62 7.18 11.38 -6.70
C ASN A 62 6.43 12.26 -5.68
N TYR A 63 5.46 11.70 -4.96
CA TYR A 63 4.73 12.40 -3.89
C TYR A 63 5.67 12.84 -2.76
N ASP A 64 6.65 12.00 -2.41
CA ASP A 64 7.66 12.28 -1.38
C ASP A 64 8.84 13.14 -1.89
N GLY A 65 8.77 13.64 -3.14
CA GLY A 65 9.77 14.52 -3.74
C GLY A 65 10.96 13.83 -4.39
N PHE A 66 10.92 12.51 -4.60
CA PHE A 66 12.00 11.73 -5.20
C PHE A 66 11.65 11.27 -6.61
N ILE A 67 12.45 11.69 -7.60
CA ILE A 67 12.28 11.27 -8.99
C ILE A 67 13.04 9.97 -9.21
N VAL A 68 12.39 8.84 -8.96
CA VAL A 68 12.97 7.50 -9.22
C VAL A 68 12.71 7.05 -10.66
N ARG A 69 11.55 7.39 -11.20
CA ARG A 69 11.16 7.15 -12.59
C ARG A 69 10.08 8.16 -12.99
N LYS A 70 10.01 8.50 -14.28
CA LYS A 70 8.89 9.28 -14.82
C LYS A 70 7.59 8.49 -14.62
N ILE A 71 6.55 9.16 -14.13
CA ILE A 71 5.22 8.57 -13.99
C ILE A 71 4.74 8.19 -15.41
N PRO A 72 4.28 6.95 -15.64
CA PRO A 72 3.78 6.54 -16.95
C PRO A 72 2.68 7.50 -17.43
N PRO A 73 2.73 7.98 -18.69
CA PRO A 73 1.66 8.82 -19.21
C PRO A 73 0.34 8.07 -19.08
N PHE A 74 -0.66 8.70 -18.48
CA PHE A 74 -1.98 8.09 -18.32
C PHE A 74 -2.64 7.94 -19.68
N VAL A 75 -2.92 6.69 -20.07
CA VAL A 75 -3.70 6.34 -21.25
C VAL A 75 -4.94 5.62 -20.72
N ALA A 76 -6.11 6.25 -20.84
CA ALA A 76 -7.33 5.81 -20.15
C ALA A 76 -7.70 4.35 -20.44
N SER A 77 -7.56 3.92 -21.70
CA SER A 77 -7.85 2.55 -22.14
C SER A 77 -6.89 1.48 -21.60
N ARG A 78 -5.70 1.87 -21.13
CA ARG A 78 -4.65 0.94 -20.67
C ARG A 78 -4.40 1.00 -19.17
N HIS A 79 -4.60 2.17 -18.55
CA HIS A 79 -4.16 2.42 -17.19
C HIS A 79 -5.32 2.58 -16.19
N SER A 80 -6.57 2.78 -16.63
CA SER A 80 -7.72 2.97 -15.74
C SER A 80 -7.85 1.84 -14.71
N LEU A 81 -7.82 0.58 -15.15
CA LEU A 81 -7.90 -0.59 -14.29
C LEU A 81 -6.73 -0.69 -13.30
N VAL A 82 -5.51 -0.34 -13.73
CA VAL A 82 -4.33 -0.33 -12.85
C VAL A 82 -4.48 0.70 -11.74
N TYR A 83 -4.90 1.92 -12.07
CA TYR A 83 -5.13 2.98 -11.09
C TYR A 83 -6.28 2.63 -10.13
N ALA A 84 -7.39 2.09 -10.65
CA ALA A 84 -8.52 1.66 -9.83
C ALA A 84 -8.10 0.54 -8.86
N TYR A 85 -7.39 -0.47 -9.37
CA TYR A 85 -6.88 -1.58 -8.55
C TYR A 85 -5.90 -1.07 -7.49
N MET A 86 -4.95 -0.19 -7.85
CA MET A 86 -4.00 0.42 -6.93
C MET A 86 -4.71 1.19 -5.80
N LEU A 87 -5.63 2.09 -6.16
CA LEU A 87 -6.37 2.90 -5.19
C LEU A 87 -7.16 1.99 -4.23
N GLY A 88 -7.88 1.01 -4.76
CA GLY A 88 -8.63 0.05 -3.96
C GLY A 88 -7.72 -0.77 -3.04
N LYS A 89 -6.69 -1.41 -3.61
CA LYS A 89 -5.73 -2.27 -2.89
C LYS A 89 -5.10 -1.57 -1.71
N TYR A 90 -4.47 -0.43 -1.93
CA TYR A 90 -3.75 0.28 -0.87
C TYR A 90 -4.70 0.94 0.16
N THR A 91 -5.90 1.37 -0.26
CA THR A 91 -6.92 1.87 0.67
C THR A 91 -7.46 0.75 1.55
N LEU A 92 -7.70 -0.44 0.99
CA LEU A 92 -8.13 -1.61 1.76
C LEU A 92 -7.07 -2.06 2.75
N ARG A 93 -5.78 -2.07 2.37
CA ARG A 93 -4.68 -2.38 3.29
C ARG A 93 -4.60 -1.35 4.42
N TRP A 94 -4.68 -0.05 4.10
CA TRP A 94 -4.73 1.02 5.09
C TRP A 94 -5.90 0.87 6.07
N GLY A 95 -7.10 0.64 5.54
CA GLY A 95 -8.32 0.45 6.32
C GLY A 95 -8.26 -0.80 7.20
N PHE A 96 -7.63 -1.87 6.72
CA PHE A 96 -7.43 -3.10 7.50
C PHE A 96 -6.66 -2.80 8.78
N TYR A 97 -5.50 -2.15 8.67
CA TYR A 97 -4.63 -1.91 9.82
C TYR A 97 -5.23 -0.92 10.82
N ARG A 98 -5.94 0.12 10.34
CA ARG A 98 -6.68 1.03 11.22
C ARG A 98 -7.81 0.32 11.97
N THR A 99 -8.60 -0.48 11.26
CA THR A 99 -9.68 -1.27 11.86
C THR A 99 -9.13 -2.25 12.90
N ALA A 100 -8.05 -2.97 12.57
CA ALA A 100 -7.40 -3.88 13.51
C ALA A 100 -6.90 -3.15 14.77
N ALA A 101 -6.32 -1.96 14.63
CA ALA A 101 -5.84 -1.15 15.76
C ALA A 101 -6.99 -0.67 16.67
N ILE A 102 -8.11 -0.24 16.08
CA ILE A 102 -9.33 0.15 16.80
C ILE A 102 -9.88 -1.04 17.59
N LEU A 103 -10.01 -2.21 16.96
CA LEU A 103 -10.50 -3.44 17.62
C LEU A 103 -9.55 -3.92 18.72
N CYS A 104 -8.25 -3.62 18.61
CA CYS A 104 -7.27 -3.88 19.66
C CYS A 104 -7.29 -2.86 20.79
N LYS A 105 -8.07 -1.77 20.68
CA LYS A 105 -8.08 -0.62 21.60
C LYS A 105 -6.67 0.00 21.75
N ALA A 106 -5.96 0.14 20.64
CA ALA A 106 -4.65 0.78 20.67
C ALA A 106 -4.78 2.24 21.15
N PRO A 107 -3.85 2.77 21.96
CA PRO A 107 -3.94 4.15 22.46
C PRO A 107 -3.79 5.21 21.35
N ARG A 108 -3.15 4.86 20.22
CA ARG A 108 -2.91 5.74 19.07
C ARG A 108 -3.36 5.09 17.76
N CYS A 109 -4.64 4.75 17.64
CA CYS A 109 -5.20 4.09 16.43
C CYS A 109 -4.97 4.91 15.15
N ASP A 110 -4.92 6.23 15.28
CA ASP A 110 -4.77 7.22 14.21
C ASP A 110 -3.33 7.33 13.67
N SER A 111 -2.34 6.88 14.44
CA SER A 111 -0.96 6.76 13.98
C SER A 111 -0.71 5.53 13.11
N VAL A 112 -1.61 4.54 13.13
CA VAL A 112 -1.50 3.32 12.32
C VAL A 112 -1.87 3.63 10.87
N ARG A 113 -0.87 3.63 9.99
CA ARG A 113 -1.01 4.05 8.58
C ARG A 113 -0.38 3.05 7.62
N GLU A 114 -0.38 1.78 7.99
CA GLU A 114 0.33 0.74 7.25
C GLU A 114 -0.43 0.32 5.99
N VAL A 115 0.31 0.08 4.92
CA VAL A 115 -0.24 -0.40 3.64
C VAL A 115 0.48 -1.64 3.11
N VAL A 116 1.24 -2.30 3.98
CA VAL A 116 1.86 -3.59 3.67
C VAL A 116 0.77 -4.65 3.50
N ASN A 117 1.06 -5.76 2.81
CA ASN A 117 0.07 -6.81 2.63
C ASN A 117 -0.28 -7.45 4.00
N PRO A 118 -1.53 -7.33 4.49
CA PRO A 118 -1.90 -7.88 5.79
C PRO A 118 -2.07 -9.40 5.75
N GLY A 119 -1.97 -10.07 4.59
CA GLY A 119 -2.19 -11.51 4.43
C GLY A 119 -1.18 -12.41 5.18
N LYS A 120 -0.03 -11.87 5.60
CA LYS A 120 1.00 -12.62 6.33
C LYS A 120 1.03 -12.21 7.81
N ASP A 121 1.10 -13.20 8.71
CA ASP A 121 1.14 -12.96 10.15
C ASP A 121 2.39 -12.23 10.61
N SER A 122 3.54 -12.50 9.97
CA SER A 122 4.78 -11.76 10.24
C SER A 122 4.59 -10.25 10.04
N LYS A 123 3.81 -9.84 9.04
CA LYS A 123 3.51 -8.42 8.79
C LYS A 123 2.58 -7.82 9.83
N LEU A 124 1.64 -8.59 10.38
CA LEU A 124 0.85 -8.11 11.51
C LEU A 124 1.71 -7.91 12.75
N HIS A 125 2.63 -8.85 13.01
CA HIS A 125 3.55 -8.79 14.15
C HIS A 125 4.49 -7.58 14.05
N GLU A 126 5.16 -7.39 12.91
CA GLU A 126 6.04 -6.22 12.65
C GLU A 126 5.30 -4.89 12.87
N VAL A 127 4.06 -4.80 12.37
CA VAL A 127 3.23 -3.59 12.52
C VAL A 127 2.84 -3.38 13.98
N ALA A 128 2.41 -4.42 14.69
CA ALA A 128 2.03 -4.32 16.09
C ALA A 128 3.19 -3.79 16.94
N LEU A 129 4.41 -4.33 16.75
CA LEU A 129 5.61 -3.86 17.43
C LEU A 129 5.90 -2.38 17.16
N ARG A 130 5.83 -1.96 15.89
CA ARG A 130 6.08 -0.56 15.49
C ARG A 130 5.13 0.43 16.17
N HIS A 131 3.89 0.02 16.37
CA HIS A 131 2.84 0.86 16.96
C HIS A 131 2.61 0.58 18.46
N GLN A 132 3.49 -0.21 19.10
CA GLN A 132 3.40 -0.58 20.53
C GLN A 132 2.04 -1.20 20.90
N ILE A 133 1.51 -2.04 20.00
CA ILE A 133 0.29 -2.82 20.20
C ILE A 133 0.71 -4.25 20.56
N ASP A 134 0.01 -4.90 21.49
CA ASP A 134 0.18 -6.33 21.80
C ASP A 134 0.18 -7.16 20.50
N PRO A 135 1.33 -7.78 20.12
CA PRO A 135 1.44 -8.46 18.84
C PRO A 135 0.55 -9.70 18.72
N GLU A 136 0.33 -10.44 19.80
CA GLU A 136 -0.50 -11.66 19.77
C GLU A 136 -1.98 -11.31 19.70
N LYS A 137 -2.40 -10.28 20.43
CA LYS A 137 -3.76 -9.73 20.32
C LYS A 137 -4.01 -9.19 18.91
N PHE A 138 -3.07 -8.40 18.37
CA PHE A 138 -3.19 -7.81 17.04
C PHE A 138 -3.24 -8.86 15.94
N LYS A 139 -2.40 -9.89 16.03
CA LYS A 139 -2.42 -11.05 15.13
C LYS A 139 -3.73 -11.81 15.19
N ARG A 140 -4.28 -12.05 16.39
CA ARG A 140 -5.59 -12.72 16.57
C ARG A 140 -6.73 -11.92 15.95
N VAL A 141 -6.78 -10.61 16.18
CA VAL A 141 -7.77 -9.71 15.59
C VAL A 141 -7.61 -9.68 14.06
N GLY A 142 -6.39 -9.51 13.57
CA GLY A 142 -6.11 -9.48 12.14
C GLY A 142 -6.53 -10.78 11.43
N ARG A 143 -6.26 -11.95 12.01
CA ARG A 143 -6.72 -13.24 11.47
C ARG A 143 -8.24 -13.33 11.36
N LYS A 144 -8.98 -12.81 12.35
CA LYS A 144 -10.45 -12.76 12.29
C LYS A 144 -10.92 -11.77 11.21
N LEU A 145 -10.30 -10.60 11.15
CA LEU A 145 -10.65 -9.55 10.18
C LEU A 145 -10.43 -10.03 8.73
N ARG A 146 -9.34 -10.76 8.45
CA ARG A 146 -9.07 -11.33 7.12
C ARG A 146 -10.17 -12.25 6.57
N ARG A 147 -11.04 -12.80 7.43
CA ARG A 147 -12.14 -13.68 6.98
C ARG A 147 -13.22 -12.92 6.23
N VAL A 148 -13.36 -11.62 6.50
CA VAL A 148 -14.42 -10.77 5.93
C VAL A 148 -13.86 -9.59 5.16
N TRP A 149 -12.59 -9.23 5.40
CA TRP A 149 -11.96 -8.11 4.73
C TRP A 149 -11.49 -8.50 3.32
N PRO A 150 -11.86 -7.74 2.27
CA PRO A 150 -11.42 -8.03 0.92
C PRO A 150 -9.90 -7.83 0.83
N LEU A 151 -9.18 -8.93 0.58
CA LEU A 151 -7.74 -8.92 0.35
C LEU A 151 -7.49 -8.96 -1.15
N LEU A 152 -7.18 -7.79 -1.70
CA LEU A 152 -6.64 -7.73 -3.05
C LEU A 152 -5.18 -8.20 -3.00
N PRO A 153 -4.80 -9.25 -3.77
CA PRO A 153 -3.41 -9.65 -3.90
C PRO A 153 -2.58 -8.43 -4.34
#